data_AF-A0A016TRS5-F1
#
_entry.id   AF-A0A016TRS5-F1
#
_cell.length_a   1.000
_cell.length_b   1.000
_cell.length_c   1.000
_cell.angle_alpha   90.00
_cell.angle_beta   90.00
_cell.angle_gamma   90.00
#
_symmetry.space_group_name_H-M   'P 1'
#
loop_
_entity.id
_entity.type
_entity.pdbx_description
1 polymer ?
#
loop_
_entity_poly.entity_id
_entity_poly.type
_entity_poly.pdbx_seq_one_letter_code
_entity_poly.pdbx_strand_id
1 'polypeptide(L)'
;MSDLLIANTQFRKRKSHLVTFTSGGRETQIDFWMPRRRDRNILVDTKVIPSDHVAAQHHFRQIRRPKKVRARTDTQRIKWWKLKEQKDKVLSALLSCLTSSTRCTVEEQWNATANAIKDSAVGVLGRTSAGKTKVEKATWWWNDEVQAAIARKKSECKRWMRTRRIEDRDAYLVAKREAEKCVAIAKSQQYKELYDAEHLRMRKIVVSTDEGSLSFHNNGHGALRHH
;
A
#
# COMPACT_ATOMS: atom_id res chain seq x y z
N MET A 1 -27.41 34.29 12.70
CA MET A 1 -26.44 33.49 13.50
C MET A 1 -25.26 33.14 12.59
N SER A 2 -24.02 33.28 13.04
CA SER A 2 -22.83 33.00 12.21
C SER A 2 -22.67 31.49 11.92
N ASP A 3 -22.42 31.13 10.66
CA ASP A 3 -22.23 29.73 10.20
C ASP A 3 -20.88 29.12 10.63
N LEU A 4 -19.99 29.91 11.23
CA LEU A 4 -18.68 29.46 11.68
C LEU A 4 -18.70 29.15 13.19
N LEU A 5 -17.94 28.12 13.59
CA LEU A 5 -17.72 27.76 14.99
C LEU A 5 -16.23 27.84 15.31
N ILE A 6 -15.86 28.39 16.47
CA ILE A 6 -14.47 28.36 16.90
C ILE A 6 -14.20 26.96 17.47
N ALA A 7 -13.41 26.16 16.77
CA ALA A 7 -13.17 24.75 17.10
C ALA A 7 -12.55 24.54 18.49
N ASN A 8 -11.92 25.57 19.07
CA ASN A 8 -11.35 25.49 20.40
C ASN A 8 -12.35 25.57 21.53
N THR A 9 -13.36 26.43 21.38
CA THR A 9 -14.36 26.65 22.43
C THR A 9 -15.29 25.45 22.57
N GLN A 10 -15.28 24.54 21.59
CA GLN A 10 -16.05 23.31 21.62
C GLN A 10 -15.49 22.25 22.59
N PHE A 11 -14.29 22.44 23.14
CA PHE A 11 -13.65 21.46 24.02
C PHE A 11 -13.04 22.12 25.27
N ARG A 12 -13.23 21.50 26.43
CA ARG A 12 -12.58 21.93 27.67
C ARG A 12 -11.10 21.51 27.66
N LYS A 13 -10.18 22.48 27.74
CA LYS A 13 -8.72 22.26 27.70
C LYS A 13 -8.00 22.97 28.84
N ARG A 14 -6.82 22.45 29.19
CA ARG A 14 -5.88 23.12 30.12
C ARG A 14 -5.27 24.35 29.43
N LYS A 15 -4.92 25.39 30.19
CA LYS A 15 -4.31 26.64 29.68
C LYS A 15 -3.12 26.37 28.76
N SER A 16 -2.20 25.48 29.17
CA SER A 16 -1.03 25.10 28.36
C SER A 16 -1.35 24.47 27.00
N HIS A 17 -2.55 23.93 26.80
CA HIS A 17 -3.00 23.36 25.52
C HIS A 17 -3.83 24.35 24.67
N LEU A 18 -4.01 25.57 25.14
CA LEU A 18 -4.70 26.65 24.43
C LEU A 18 -3.74 27.64 23.80
N VAL A 19 -2.55 27.81 24.39
CA VAL A 19 -1.51 28.73 23.92
C VAL A 19 -1.02 28.33 22.53
N THR A 20 -1.19 29.20 21.55
CA THR A 20 -0.67 29.00 20.19
C THR A 20 0.50 29.91 19.85
N PHE A 21 0.77 30.90 20.69
CA PHE A 21 1.88 31.82 20.51
C PHE A 21 2.57 32.13 21.83
N THR A 22 3.89 32.14 21.81
CA THR A 22 4.72 32.49 22.96
C THR A 22 5.87 33.38 22.53
N SER A 23 5.99 34.56 23.14
CA SER A 23 7.10 35.49 22.91
C SER A 23 7.38 36.31 24.16
N GLY A 24 8.65 36.43 24.57
CA GLY A 24 9.07 37.28 25.69
C GLY A 24 8.34 37.01 27.01
N GLY A 25 8.03 35.74 27.32
CA GLY A 25 7.29 35.35 28.53
C GLY A 25 5.77 35.59 28.47
N ARG A 26 5.24 36.07 27.34
CA ARG A 26 3.80 36.24 27.12
C ARG A 26 3.26 35.05 26.33
N GLU A 27 2.14 34.50 26.80
CA GLU A 27 1.45 33.38 26.18
C GLU A 27 0.09 33.85 25.65
N THR A 28 -0.18 33.67 24.36
CA THR A 28 -1.46 34.05 23.75
C THR A 28 -2.01 32.95 22.85
N GLN A 29 -3.29 33.07 22.51
CA GLN A 29 -3.97 32.20 21.56
C GLN A 29 -4.39 33.05 20.35
N ILE A 30 -3.65 32.93 19.26
CA ILE A 30 -3.87 33.73 18.03
C ILE A 30 -4.26 32.87 16.82
N ASP A 31 -4.04 31.56 16.88
CA ASP A 31 -4.36 30.62 15.80
C ASP A 31 -5.68 29.92 16.10
N PHE A 32 -6.68 30.14 15.24
CA PHE A 32 -8.02 29.57 15.40
C PHE A 32 -8.42 28.74 14.18
N TRP A 33 -9.16 27.67 14.44
CA TRP A 33 -9.80 26.89 13.40
C TRP A 33 -11.29 27.18 13.44
N MET A 34 -11.84 27.57 12.30
CA MET A 34 -13.24 27.97 12.19
C MET A 34 -13.97 27.14 11.11
N PRO A 35 -14.30 25.86 11.38
CA PRO A 35 -15.13 25.09 10.47
C PRO A 35 -16.57 25.59 10.47
N ARG A 36 -17.32 25.20 9.44
CA ARG A 36 -18.77 25.46 9.38
C ARG A 36 -19.51 24.66 10.43
N ARG A 37 -20.63 25.18 10.94
CA ARG A 37 -21.49 24.51 11.93
C ARG A 37 -21.98 23.14 11.46
N ARG A 38 -22.30 23.00 10.17
CA ARG A 38 -22.70 21.72 9.56
C ARG A 38 -21.61 20.63 9.66
N ASP A 39 -20.34 21.04 9.70
CA ASP A 39 -19.17 20.17 9.77
C ASP A 39 -18.71 19.95 11.23
N ARG A 40 -19.55 20.24 12.23
CA ARG A 40 -19.20 20.03 13.64
C ARG A 40 -18.91 18.55 13.96
N ASN A 41 -19.58 17.63 13.27
CA ASN A 41 -19.44 16.17 13.49
C ASN A 41 -18.04 15.61 13.14
N ILE A 42 -17.26 16.29 12.30
CA ILE A 42 -15.88 15.88 11.98
C ILE A 42 -14.86 16.36 13.01
N LEU A 43 -15.28 17.25 13.93
CA LEU A 43 -14.43 17.82 14.95
C LEU A 43 -14.40 16.90 16.18
N VAL A 44 -13.38 16.05 16.30
CA VAL A 44 -13.20 15.16 17.46
C VAL A 44 -12.37 15.81 18.55
N ASP A 45 -11.35 16.58 18.17
CA ASP A 45 -10.48 17.33 19.07
C ASP A 45 -9.67 18.36 18.25
N THR A 46 -9.17 19.41 18.90
CA THR A 46 -8.31 20.42 18.28
C THR A 46 -7.03 20.57 19.10
N LYS A 47 -6.01 19.77 18.84
CA LYS A 47 -4.78 19.81 19.66
C LYS A 47 -3.84 20.90 19.17
N VAL A 48 -3.20 21.59 20.11
CA VAL A 48 -1.98 22.34 19.86
C VAL A 48 -0.83 21.35 19.91
N ILE A 49 0.01 21.33 18.87
CA ILE A 49 1.25 20.56 18.84
C ILE A 49 2.35 21.56 19.18
N PRO A 50 2.96 21.47 20.38
CA PRO A 50 4.12 22.28 20.69
C PRO A 50 5.22 21.93 19.67
N SER A 51 5.78 22.96 19.04
CA SER A 51 6.88 22.78 18.11
C SER A 51 8.16 22.65 18.94
N ASP A 52 8.92 21.56 18.77
CA ASP A 52 10.19 21.34 19.50
C ASP A 52 11.33 22.27 19.01
N HIS A 53 11.03 23.23 18.13
CA HIS A 53 11.99 24.18 17.59
C HIS A 53 11.92 25.51 18.36
N VAL A 54 13.02 25.84 19.03
CA VAL A 54 13.24 27.04 19.86
C VAL A 54 12.93 28.37 19.15
N ALA A 55 12.77 28.39 17.82
CA ALA A 55 12.46 29.58 17.02
C ALA A 55 10.99 29.67 16.53
N ALA A 56 10.16 28.65 16.75
CA ALA A 56 8.78 28.68 16.27
C ALA A 56 7.88 29.42 17.27
N GLN A 57 7.68 30.72 17.05
CA GLN A 57 6.75 31.52 17.85
C GLN A 57 5.29 31.02 17.75
N HIS A 58 4.95 30.29 16.67
CA HIS A 58 3.61 29.73 16.43
C HIS A 58 3.58 28.21 16.65
N HIS A 59 2.56 27.75 17.37
CA HIS A 59 2.26 26.33 17.55
C HIS A 59 1.21 25.86 16.55
N PHE A 60 1.55 24.80 15.82
CA PHE A 60 0.64 24.23 14.84
C PHE A 60 -0.55 23.55 15.52
N ARG A 61 -1.73 23.70 14.92
CA ARG A 61 -2.98 23.10 15.40
C ARG A 61 -3.40 21.96 14.51
N GLN A 62 -3.97 20.91 15.10
CA GLN A 62 -4.47 19.77 14.35
C GLN A 62 -5.90 19.42 14.77
N ILE A 63 -6.83 19.39 13.81
CA ILE A 63 -8.12 18.73 14.00
C ILE A 63 -7.92 17.21 13.91
N ARG A 64 -8.35 16.50 14.96
CA ARG A 64 -8.55 15.06 14.89
C ARG A 64 -9.88 14.79 14.19
N ARG A 65 -9.82 13.99 13.13
CA ARG A 65 -10.99 13.45 12.45
C ARG A 65 -11.29 12.04 12.95
N PRO A 66 -12.56 11.58 12.87
CA PRO A 66 -12.89 10.20 13.16
C PRO A 66 -12.05 9.26 12.28
N LYS A 67 -11.47 8.21 12.86
CA LYS A 67 -10.82 7.17 12.05
C LYS A 67 -11.90 6.51 11.21
N LYS A 68 -11.77 6.52 9.89
CA LYS A 68 -12.61 5.69 9.03
C LYS A 68 -12.39 4.23 9.44
N VAL A 69 -13.46 3.55 9.84
CA VAL A 69 -13.42 2.10 10.03
C VAL A 69 -13.10 1.52 8.67
N ARG A 70 -11.95 0.83 8.56
CA ARG A 70 -11.58 0.17 7.30
C ARG A 70 -12.60 -0.92 7.03
N ALA A 71 -13.19 -0.92 5.85
CA ALA A 71 -14.06 -2.00 5.41
C ALA A 71 -13.32 -3.34 5.55
N ARG A 72 -13.92 -4.27 6.29
CA ARG A 72 -13.42 -5.63 6.41
C ARG A 72 -13.86 -6.40 5.18
N THR A 73 -13.01 -7.30 4.69
CA THR A 73 -13.44 -8.24 3.67
C THR A 73 -14.22 -9.36 4.35
N ASP A 74 -15.54 -9.31 4.23
CA ASP A 74 -16.44 -10.32 4.81
C ASP A 74 -16.50 -11.59 3.94
N THR A 75 -16.19 -11.50 2.65
CA THR A 75 -16.21 -12.63 1.73
C THR A 75 -14.88 -13.38 1.67
N GLN A 76 -14.93 -14.67 1.97
CA GLN A 76 -13.80 -15.58 1.73
C GLN A 76 -13.62 -15.80 0.23
N ARG A 77 -12.39 -15.70 -0.28
CA ARG A 77 -12.04 -15.93 -1.68
C ARG A 77 -11.07 -17.09 -1.80
N ILE A 78 -11.19 -17.85 -2.88
CA ILE A 78 -10.21 -18.89 -3.23
C ILE A 78 -8.89 -18.19 -3.58
N LYS A 79 -7.76 -18.73 -3.12
CA LYS A 79 -6.42 -18.17 -3.35
C LYS A 79 -5.89 -18.48 -4.75
N TRP A 80 -6.58 -18.02 -5.80
CA TRP A 80 -6.22 -18.29 -7.20
C TRP A 80 -4.78 -17.92 -7.57
N TRP A 81 -4.14 -16.97 -6.88
CA TRP A 81 -2.74 -16.62 -7.13
C TRP A 81 -1.75 -17.75 -6.81
N LYS A 82 -2.12 -18.73 -5.97
CA LYS A 82 -1.32 -19.94 -5.70
C LYS A 82 -1.41 -20.99 -6.80
N LEU A 83 -2.32 -20.81 -7.77
CA LEU A 83 -2.53 -21.78 -8.84
C LEU A 83 -1.26 -22.00 -9.67
N LYS A 84 -0.44 -20.97 -9.87
CA LYS A 84 0.82 -21.10 -10.63
C LYS A 84 1.81 -22.04 -9.94
N GLU A 85 1.84 -22.05 -8.61
CA GLU A 85 2.75 -22.88 -7.80
C GLU A 85 2.20 -24.30 -7.56
N GLN A 86 0.88 -24.47 -7.56
CA GLN A 86 0.22 -25.73 -7.20
C GLN A 86 -0.60 -26.34 -8.34
N LYS A 87 -0.26 -26.00 -9.58
CA LYS A 87 -1.01 -26.41 -10.78
C LYS A 87 -1.23 -27.93 -10.85
N ASP A 88 -0.18 -28.72 -10.60
CA ASP A 88 -0.24 -30.19 -10.74
C ASP A 88 -1.13 -30.85 -9.68
N LYS A 89 -1.13 -30.29 -8.46
CA LYS A 89 -2.01 -30.73 -7.37
C LYS A 89 -3.47 -30.36 -7.64
N VAL A 90 -3.72 -29.21 -8.24
CA VAL A 90 -5.08 -28.80 -8.64
C VAL A 90 -5.57 -29.68 -9.78
N LEU A 91 -4.74 -29.95 -10.79
CA LEU A 91 -5.13 -30.78 -11.94
C LEU A 91 -5.43 -32.22 -11.53
N SER A 92 -4.60 -32.83 -10.69
CA SER A 92 -4.85 -34.18 -10.17
C SER A 92 -6.15 -34.27 -9.35
N ALA A 93 -6.39 -33.31 -8.45
CA ALA A 93 -7.65 -33.25 -7.70
C ALA A 93 -8.87 -33.07 -8.63
N LEU A 94 -8.75 -32.21 -9.65
CA LEU A 94 -9.84 -31.92 -10.58
C LEU A 94 -10.19 -33.14 -11.45
N LEU A 95 -9.19 -33.87 -11.94
CA LEU A 95 -9.39 -35.11 -12.68
C LEU A 95 -10.09 -36.18 -11.84
N SER A 96 -9.82 -36.23 -10.52
CA SER A 96 -10.48 -37.19 -9.63
C SER A 96 -11.96 -36.88 -9.37
N CYS A 97 -12.38 -35.63 -9.54
CA CYS A 97 -13.75 -35.19 -9.25
C CYS A 97 -14.67 -35.15 -10.49
N LEU A 98 -14.12 -35.29 -11.69
CA LEU A 98 -14.90 -35.28 -12.93
C LEU A 98 -15.51 -36.65 -13.19
N THR A 99 -16.68 -36.91 -12.62
CA THR A 99 -17.50 -38.08 -12.95
C THR A 99 -18.68 -37.67 -13.82
N SER A 100 -18.78 -38.23 -15.02
CA SER A 100 -19.92 -38.04 -15.92
C SER A 100 -21.12 -38.85 -15.42
N SER A 101 -22.19 -38.18 -14.99
CA SER A 101 -23.47 -38.83 -14.70
C SER A 101 -24.41 -38.59 -15.86
N THR A 102 -24.97 -39.67 -16.42
CA THR A 102 -25.89 -39.62 -17.58
C THR A 102 -27.36 -39.41 -17.18
N ARG A 103 -27.64 -39.25 -15.88
CA ARG A 103 -29.00 -39.19 -15.32
C ARG A 103 -29.52 -37.80 -14.94
N CYS A 104 -28.69 -36.76 -15.07
CA CYS A 104 -29.04 -35.40 -14.66
C CYS A 104 -29.23 -34.48 -15.86
N THR A 105 -29.95 -33.38 -15.67
CA THR A 105 -30.07 -32.33 -16.69
C THR A 105 -28.71 -31.69 -16.96
N VAL A 106 -28.56 -31.05 -18.13
CA VAL A 106 -27.32 -30.35 -18.52
C VAL A 106 -26.93 -29.27 -17.50
N GLU A 107 -27.90 -28.53 -16.98
CA GLU A 107 -27.68 -27.47 -15.99
C GLU A 107 -27.21 -28.03 -14.65
N GLU A 108 -27.81 -29.13 -14.18
CA GLU A 108 -27.37 -29.82 -12.97
C GLU A 108 -25.95 -30.39 -13.12
N GLN A 109 -25.66 -30.98 -14.29
CA GLN A 109 -24.34 -31.53 -14.61
C GLN A 109 -23.27 -30.43 -14.65
N TRP A 110 -23.60 -29.26 -15.22
CA TRP A 110 -22.73 -28.09 -15.25
C TRP A 110 -22.47 -27.54 -13.85
N ASN A 111 -23.52 -27.37 -13.04
CA ASN A 111 -23.40 -26.88 -11.67
C ASN A 111 -22.60 -27.83 -10.77
N ALA A 112 -22.81 -29.14 -10.91
CA ALA A 112 -22.03 -30.16 -10.21
C ALA A 112 -20.55 -30.07 -10.58
N THR A 113 -20.25 -29.95 -11.88
CA THR A 113 -18.88 -29.80 -12.39
C THR A 113 -18.23 -28.51 -11.88
N ALA A 114 -18.93 -27.38 -11.94
CA ALA A 114 -18.44 -26.10 -11.47
C ALA A 114 -18.18 -26.11 -9.95
N ASN A 115 -19.01 -26.79 -9.16
CA ASN A 115 -18.83 -26.94 -7.73
C ASN A 115 -17.65 -27.87 -7.40
N ALA A 116 -17.51 -29.01 -8.09
CA ALA A 116 -16.38 -29.92 -7.95
C ALA A 116 -15.03 -29.21 -8.22
N ILE A 117 -14.99 -28.35 -9.25
CA ILE A 117 -13.81 -27.52 -9.56
C ILE A 117 -13.52 -26.54 -8.41
N LYS A 118 -14.55 -25.85 -7.91
CA LYS A 118 -14.40 -24.88 -6.79
C LYS A 118 -13.93 -25.59 -5.52
N ASP A 119 -14.48 -26.74 -5.19
CA ASP A 119 -14.15 -27.48 -3.98
C ASP A 119 -12.75 -28.08 -4.03
N SER A 120 -12.35 -28.62 -5.19
CA SER A 120 -10.96 -29.04 -5.45
C SER A 120 -9.99 -27.88 -5.29
N ALA A 121 -10.31 -26.73 -5.89
CA ALA A 121 -9.50 -25.53 -5.77
C ALA A 121 -9.45 -25.01 -4.31
N VAL A 122 -10.53 -25.12 -3.55
CA VAL A 122 -10.55 -24.78 -2.12
C VAL A 122 -9.68 -25.74 -1.31
N GLY A 123 -9.74 -27.04 -1.58
CA GLY A 123 -8.93 -28.04 -0.88
C GLY A 123 -7.43 -27.84 -1.08
N VAL A 124 -7.02 -27.51 -2.31
CA VAL A 124 -5.60 -27.33 -2.65
C VAL A 124 -5.11 -25.92 -2.33
N LEU A 125 -5.79 -24.88 -2.82
CA LEU A 125 -5.32 -23.49 -2.72
C LEU A 125 -5.73 -22.82 -1.40
N GLY A 126 -6.77 -23.33 -0.75
CA GLY A 126 -7.36 -22.76 0.46
C GLY A 126 -8.17 -21.48 0.21
N ARG A 127 -8.88 -21.05 1.27
CA ARG A 127 -9.62 -19.78 1.31
C ARG A 127 -8.86 -18.69 2.06
N THR A 128 -9.15 -17.43 1.74
CA THR A 128 -8.71 -16.29 2.56
C THR A 128 -9.45 -16.24 3.88
N SER A 129 -8.78 -15.82 4.94
CA SER A 129 -9.44 -15.53 6.22
C SER A 129 -10.36 -14.33 6.08
N ALA A 130 -11.61 -14.46 6.54
CA ALA A 130 -12.55 -13.35 6.67
C ALA A 130 -12.07 -12.35 7.75
N GLY A 131 -12.49 -11.09 7.64
CA GLY A 131 -12.24 -10.07 8.68
C GLY A 131 -10.86 -9.40 8.64
N LYS A 132 -9.97 -9.81 7.73
CA LYS A 132 -8.72 -9.07 7.50
C LYS A 132 -9.04 -7.77 6.77
N THR A 133 -8.48 -6.67 7.27
CA THR A 133 -8.49 -5.40 6.54
C THR A 133 -7.75 -5.62 5.22
N LYS A 134 -8.29 -5.08 4.13
CA LYS A 134 -7.58 -5.02 2.85
C LYS A 134 -6.21 -4.41 3.12
N VAL A 135 -5.16 -5.23 3.08
CA VAL A 135 -3.79 -4.75 3.15
C VAL A 135 -3.63 -3.88 1.92
N GLU A 136 -3.37 -2.59 2.13
CA GLU A 136 -2.97 -1.72 1.04
C GLU A 136 -1.74 -2.38 0.40
N LYS A 137 -1.87 -2.80 -0.87
CA LYS A 137 -0.78 -3.38 -1.66
C LYS A 137 0.45 -2.48 -1.77
N ALA A 138 0.39 -1.27 -1.24
CA ALA A 138 1.46 -0.30 -1.26
C ALA A 138 2.41 -0.57 -0.11
N THR A 139 3.43 -1.39 -0.35
CA THR A 139 4.84 -0.99 -0.21
C THR A 139 5.72 -2.21 -0.52
N TRP A 140 5.81 -2.54 -1.80
CA TRP A 140 6.74 -3.57 -2.32
C TRP A 140 8.23 -3.31 -1.97
N TRP A 141 8.55 -2.10 -1.50
CA TRP A 141 9.87 -1.71 -0.99
C TRP A 141 10.01 -1.85 0.54
N TRP A 142 9.00 -2.41 1.23
CA TRP A 142 8.97 -2.57 2.68
C TRP A 142 9.64 -3.87 3.13
N ASN A 143 10.97 -3.86 3.21
CA ASN A 143 11.79 -5.00 3.64
C ASN A 143 12.18 -4.91 5.14
N ASP A 144 12.81 -5.97 5.66
CA ASP A 144 13.19 -6.08 7.07
C ASP A 144 14.20 -5.00 7.49
N GLU A 145 15.08 -4.57 6.58
CA GLU A 145 16.04 -3.49 6.81
C GLU A 145 15.35 -2.14 7.01
N VAL A 146 14.37 -1.81 6.16
CA VAL A 146 13.55 -0.60 6.29
C VAL A 146 12.75 -0.65 7.59
N GLN A 147 12.21 -1.80 7.97
CA GLN A 147 11.50 -1.97 9.23
C GLN A 147 12.41 -1.74 10.44
N ALA A 148 13.60 -2.35 10.45
CA ALA A 148 14.58 -2.20 11.51
C ALA A 148 15.05 -0.74 11.64
N ALA A 149 15.34 -0.07 10.52
CA ALA A 149 15.76 1.33 10.52
C ALA A 149 14.66 2.27 11.04
N ILE A 150 13.40 2.05 10.64
CA ILE A 150 12.24 2.81 11.14
C ILE A 150 11.97 2.52 12.62
N ALA A 151 12.15 1.27 13.07
CA ALA A 151 11.99 0.89 14.47
C ALA A 151 13.04 1.59 15.35
N ARG A 152 14.31 1.61 14.92
CA ARG A 152 15.39 2.30 15.62
C ARG A 152 15.18 3.82 15.63
N LYS A 153 14.78 4.44 14.51
CA LYS A 153 14.38 5.86 14.49
C LYS A 153 13.31 6.15 15.56
N LYS A 154 12.32 5.27 15.71
CA LYS A 154 11.24 5.44 16.70
C LYS A 154 11.72 5.23 18.13
N SER A 155 12.60 4.28 18.40
CA SER A 155 13.15 4.06 19.75
C SER A 155 13.96 5.25 20.21
N GLU A 156 14.81 5.78 19.33
CA GLU A 156 15.63 6.98 19.60
C GLU A 156 14.78 8.22 19.81
N CYS A 157 13.75 8.41 18.99
CA CYS A 157 12.79 9.50 19.17
C CYS A 157 12.08 9.42 20.53
N LYS A 158 11.69 8.22 20.96
CA LYS A 158 11.12 8.00 22.30
C LYS A 158 12.11 8.28 23.42
N ARG A 159 13.38 7.90 23.25
CA ARG A 159 14.44 8.17 24.23
C ARG A 159 14.65 9.66 24.40
N TRP A 160 14.88 10.38 23.30
CA TRP A 160 15.01 11.84 23.29
C TRP A 160 13.80 12.56 23.88
N MET A 161 12.57 12.12 23.57
CA MET A 161 11.37 12.72 24.16
C MET A 161 11.30 12.58 25.68
N ARG A 162 11.89 11.53 26.27
CA ARG A 162 11.90 11.32 27.72
C ARG A 162 13.00 12.10 28.42
N THR A 163 14.21 12.09 27.85
CA THR A 163 15.39 12.66 28.51
C THR A 163 15.58 14.13 28.20
N ARG A 164 15.10 14.60 27.03
CA ARG A 164 15.31 15.96 26.47
C ARG A 164 16.79 16.37 26.41
N ARG A 165 17.71 15.40 26.44
CA ARG A 165 19.16 15.61 26.35
C ARG A 165 19.60 15.86 24.92
N ILE A 166 20.72 16.57 24.76
CA ILE A 166 21.28 16.92 23.45
C ILE A 166 21.86 15.67 22.78
N GLU A 167 22.53 14.81 23.54
CA GLU A 167 23.13 13.57 23.04
C GLU A 167 22.06 12.62 22.47
N ASP A 168 20.92 12.50 23.16
CA ASP A 168 19.79 11.71 22.70
C ASP A 168 19.13 12.30 21.45
N ARG A 169 19.15 13.64 21.31
CA ARG A 169 18.69 14.33 20.10
C ARG A 169 19.57 13.96 18.91
N ASP A 170 20.89 13.98 19.10
CA ASP A 170 21.85 13.66 18.04
C ASP A 170 21.73 12.20 17.61
N ALA A 171 21.59 11.26 18.57
CA ALA A 171 21.32 9.86 18.29
C ALA A 171 20.03 9.67 17.46
N TYR A 172 18.96 10.40 17.78
CA TYR A 172 17.74 10.42 16.99
C TYR A 172 17.96 10.95 15.57
N LEU A 173 18.71 12.04 15.41
CA LEU A 173 18.98 12.62 14.08
C LEU A 173 19.82 11.71 13.19
N VAL A 174 20.76 10.96 13.77
CA VAL A 174 21.52 9.91 13.07
C VAL A 174 20.59 8.79 12.63
N ALA A 175 19.81 8.21 13.54
CA ALA A 175 18.86 7.15 13.23
C ALA A 175 17.78 7.58 12.22
N LYS A 176 17.36 8.84 12.25
CA LYS A 176 16.44 9.43 11.27
C LYS A 176 17.04 9.44 9.86
N ARG A 177 18.27 9.93 9.71
CA ARG A 177 18.99 9.97 8.43
C ARG A 177 19.21 8.56 7.88
N GLU A 178 19.57 7.61 8.73
CA GLU A 178 19.75 6.22 8.33
C GLU A 178 18.44 5.58 7.86
N ALA A 179 17.31 5.82 8.54
CA ALA A 179 16.01 5.36 8.07
C ALA A 179 15.61 5.97 6.72
N GLU A 180 15.90 7.26 6.49
CA GLU A 180 15.65 7.92 5.21
C GLU A 180 16.49 7.32 4.09
N LYS A 181 17.78 7.03 4.35
CA LYS A 181 18.67 6.33 3.40
C LYS A 181 18.17 4.92 3.07
N CYS A 182 17.82 4.10 4.07
CA CYS A 182 17.31 2.75 3.82
C CYS A 182 16.05 2.76 2.96
N VAL A 183 15.12 3.69 3.22
CA VAL A 183 13.91 3.85 2.40
C VAL A 183 14.25 4.26 0.97
N ALA A 184 15.22 5.17 0.79
CA ALA A 184 15.65 5.60 -0.54
C ALA A 184 16.30 4.46 -1.34
N ILE A 185 17.19 3.68 -0.70
CA ILE A 185 17.86 2.52 -1.31
C ILE A 185 16.83 1.45 -1.69
N ALA A 186 15.97 1.05 -0.77
CA ALA A 186 14.96 0.01 -1.02
C ALA A 186 14.01 0.38 -2.17
N LYS A 187 13.65 1.67 -2.27
CA LYS A 187 12.88 2.17 -3.42
C LYS A 187 13.69 2.09 -4.71
N SER A 188 14.91 2.61 -4.72
CA SER A 188 15.77 2.67 -5.91
C SER A 188 16.10 1.29 -6.47
N GLN A 189 16.43 0.33 -5.61
CA GLN A 189 16.76 -1.04 -6.00
C GLN A 189 15.58 -1.74 -6.69
N GLN A 190 14.37 -1.58 -6.14
CA GLN A 190 13.16 -2.15 -6.73
C GLN A 190 12.77 -1.46 -8.05
N TYR A 191 12.97 -0.14 -8.20
CA TYR A 191 12.79 0.52 -9.50
C TYR A 191 13.78 -0.02 -10.53
N LYS A 192 15.05 -0.23 -10.16
CA LYS A 192 16.07 -0.80 -11.04
C LYS A 192 15.70 -2.21 -11.50
N GLU A 193 15.26 -3.08 -10.58
CA GLU A 193 14.81 -4.44 -10.90
C GLU A 193 13.63 -4.47 -11.90
N LEU A 194 12.69 -3.52 -11.79
CA LEU A 194 11.55 -3.42 -12.72
C LEU A 194 12.02 -3.02 -14.13
N TYR A 195 12.91 -2.02 -14.25
CA TYR A 195 13.44 -1.58 -15.54
C TYR A 195 14.35 -2.64 -16.18
N ASP A 196 15.18 -3.31 -15.40
CA ASP A 196 16.06 -4.38 -15.89
C ASP A 196 15.24 -5.60 -16.36
N ALA A 197 14.16 -5.95 -15.66
CA ALA A 197 13.25 -7.03 -16.05
C ALA A 197 12.46 -6.73 -17.33
N GLU A 198 12.04 -5.48 -17.51
CA GLU A 198 11.40 -5.02 -18.75
C GLU A 198 12.40 -5.05 -19.92
N HIS A 199 13.63 -4.59 -19.70
CA HIS A 199 14.68 -4.59 -20.70
C HIS A 199 15.11 -6.01 -21.12
N LEU A 200 15.13 -6.96 -20.19
CA LEU A 200 15.41 -8.37 -20.48
C LEU A 200 14.25 -9.04 -21.24
N ARG A 201 13.01 -8.66 -20.94
CA ARG A 201 11.81 -9.13 -21.64
C ARG A 201 11.74 -8.61 -23.08
N MET A 202 12.13 -7.36 -23.32
CA MET A 202 12.23 -6.80 -24.67
C MET A 202 13.35 -7.46 -25.48
N ARG A 203 14.54 -7.69 -24.90
CA ARG A 203 15.64 -8.40 -25.57
C ARG A 203 15.26 -9.83 -25.98
N LYS A 204 14.50 -10.53 -25.14
CA LYS A 204 14.06 -11.90 -25.45
C LYS A 204 13.04 -11.97 -26.60
N ILE A 205 12.26 -10.90 -26.82
CA ILE A 205 11.32 -10.81 -27.95
C ILE A 205 12.08 -10.57 -29.26
N VAL A 206 13.08 -9.68 -29.25
CA VAL A 206 13.88 -9.35 -30.45
C VAL A 206 14.71 -10.54 -30.93
N VAL A 207 15.31 -11.32 -30.02
CA VAL A 207 16.08 -12.53 -30.38
C VAL A 207 15.17 -13.63 -30.96
N SER A 208 13.91 -13.73 -30.53
CA SER A 208 12.96 -14.70 -31.09
C SER A 208 12.39 -14.30 -32.47
N THR A 209 12.48 -13.02 -32.86
CA THR A 209 12.07 -12.57 -34.21
C THR A 209 13.15 -12.75 -35.26
N ASP A 210 14.44 -12.79 -34.88
CA ASP A 210 15.56 -12.94 -35.82
C ASP A 210 15.83 -14.40 -36.25
N GLU A 211 15.28 -15.40 -35.55
CA GLU A 211 15.39 -16.82 -35.98
C GLU A 211 14.26 -17.25 -36.95
N GLY A 212 13.39 -16.32 -37.37
CA GLY A 212 12.21 -16.61 -38.21
C GLY A 212 12.33 -16.31 -39.70
N SER A 213 13.45 -15.77 -40.19
CA SER A 213 13.60 -15.32 -41.59
C SER A 213 14.37 -16.31 -42.47
N LEU A 214 13.71 -17.42 -42.83
CA LEU A 214 14.16 -18.36 -43.86
C LEU A 214 13.36 -18.19 -45.16
N SER A 215 14.07 -17.69 -46.19
CA SER A 215 13.90 -17.91 -47.64
C SER A 215 12.52 -17.74 -48.31
N PHE A 216 12.36 -16.66 -49.09
CA PHE A 216 11.45 -16.63 -50.23
C PHE A 216 12.23 -16.90 -51.53
N HIS A 217 11.92 -18.03 -52.17
CA HIS A 217 12.35 -18.38 -53.53
C HIS A 217 11.73 -17.42 -54.55
N ASN A 218 12.56 -16.82 -55.39
CA ASN A 218 12.14 -15.99 -56.51
C ASN A 218 11.99 -16.87 -57.76
N ASN A 219 10.74 -17.17 -58.14
CA ASN A 219 10.39 -17.84 -59.40
C ASN A 219 9.54 -16.87 -60.21
N GLY A 220 10.08 -16.35 -61.31
CA GLY A 220 9.39 -15.37 -62.15
C GLY A 220 10.02 -15.26 -63.52
N HIS A 221 9.61 -16.16 -64.41
CA HIS A 221 9.81 -16.08 -65.86
C HIS A 221 9.42 -14.70 -66.43
N GLY A 222 10.27 -14.13 -67.28
CA GLY A 222 9.98 -12.94 -68.08
C GLY A 222 10.66 -13.04 -69.43
N ALA A 223 9.85 -13.25 -70.47
CA ALA A 223 10.25 -13.59 -71.82
C ALA A 223 10.86 -12.43 -72.63
N LEU A 224 11.80 -12.81 -73.49
CA LEU A 224 12.20 -12.25 -74.79
C LEU A 224 11.34 -11.11 -75.38
N ARG A 225 12.02 -10.05 -75.88
CA ARG A 225 11.90 -9.60 -77.28
C ARG A 225 13.01 -8.61 -77.66
N HIS A 226 13.68 -8.94 -78.77
CA HIS A 226 14.45 -8.05 -79.63
C HIS A 226 13.54 -6.98 -80.26
N HIS A 227 13.93 -5.71 -80.31
CA HIS A 227 14.70 -5.06 -81.38
C HIS A 227 14.88 -3.58 -81.06
#